data_AF-A0A9X3P6R9-F1
#
_entry.id   AF-A0A9X3P6R9-F1
#
_cell.length_a   1.000
_cell.length_b   1.000
_cell.length_c   1.000
_cell.angle_alpha   90.00
_cell.angle_beta   90.00
_cell.angle_gamma   90.00
#
_symmetry.space_group_name_H-M   'P 1'
#
loop_
_entity.id
_entity.type
_entity.pdbx_description
1 polymer ?
#
loop_
_entity_poly.entity_id
_entity_poly.type
_entity_poly.pdbx_seq_one_letter_code
_entity_poly.pdbx_strand_id
1 'polypeptide(L)' 'MTLRLSEEDDRLLTERAAKERRSKHDLVTEAVHVFLTERQRRFDELLARTLEEDRELLDRLAK' A
#
# COMPACT_ATOMS: atom_id res chain seq x y z
N MET A 1 -16.17 14.78 3.30
CA MET A 1 -14.75 15.14 3.10
C MET A 1 -14.56 15.42 1.62
N THR A 2 -13.90 16.52 1.24
CA THR A 2 -13.72 16.89 -0.18
C THR A 2 -12.25 16.80 -0.54
N LEU A 3 -11.90 15.82 -1.39
CA LEU A 3 -10.54 15.66 -1.90
C LEU A 3 -10.38 16.57 -3.14
N ARG A 4 -9.33 17.40 -3.17
CA ARG A 4 -8.99 18.16 -4.37
C ARG A 4 -8.05 17.33 -5.23
N LEU A 5 -8.51 17.00 -6.43
CA LEU A 5 -7.77 16.23 -7.42
C LEU A 5 -7.44 17.13 -8.61
N SER A 6 -6.38 16.76 -9.35
CA SER A 6 -6.18 17.31 -10.69
C SER A 6 -7.31 16.87 -11.61
N GLU A 7 -7.56 17.60 -12.70
CA GLU A 7 -8.59 17.22 -13.69
C GLU A 7 -8.27 15.85 -14.33
N GLU A 8 -6.99 15.55 -14.50
CA GLU A 8 -6.53 14.27 -15.04
C GLU A 8 -6.85 13.10 -14.10
N ASP A 9 -6.57 13.26 -12.80
CA ASP A 9 -6.84 12.23 -11.79
C ASP A 9 -8.35 12.01 -11.58
N ASP A 10 -9.16 13.08 -11.62
CA ASP A 10 -10.62 12.94 -11.52
C ASP A 10 -11.21 12.22 -12.74
N ARG A 11 -10.71 12.52 -13.95
CA ARG A 11 -11.12 11.80 -15.16
C ARG A 11 -10.76 10.31 -15.05
N LEU A 12 -9.53 10.00 -14.65
CA LEU A 12 -9.09 8.62 -14.46
C LEU A 12 -9.97 7.87 -13.44
N LEU A 13 -10.27 8.50 -12.30
CA LEU A 13 -11.17 7.94 -11.29
C LEU A 13 -12.60 7.77 -11.81
N THR A 14 -13.09 8.69 -12.64
CA THR A 14 -14.41 8.61 -13.27
C THR A 14 -14.51 7.40 -14.19
N GLU A 15 -13.54 7.24 -15.09
CA GLU A 15 -13.50 6.12 -16.04
C GLU A 15 -13.41 4.77 -15.30
N ARG A 16 -12.58 4.72 -14.26
CA ARG A 16 -12.39 3.52 -13.46
C ARG A 16 -13.62 3.16 -12.62
N ALA A 17 -14.27 4.16 -12.02
CA ALA A 17 -15.53 4.00 -11.30
C ALA A 17 -16.64 3.45 -12.22
N ALA A 18 -16.74 3.98 -13.44
CA ALA A 18 -17.70 3.51 -14.43
C ALA A 18 -17.42 2.05 -14.86
N LYS A 19 -16.15 1.71 -15.09
CA LYS A 19 -15.75 0.35 -15.49
C LYS A 19 -16.00 -0.68 -14.39
N GLU A 20 -15.69 -0.34 -13.14
CA GLU A 20 -15.80 -1.25 -12.00
C GLU A 20 -17.19 -1.23 -11.35
N ARG A 21 -18.10 -0.35 -11.81
CA ARG A 21 -19.43 -0.11 -11.21
C ARG A 21 -19.36 0.22 -9.72
N ARG A 22 -18.35 0.98 -9.33
CA ARG A 22 -18.06 1.37 -7.95
C ARG A 22 -18.10 2.89 -7.82
N SER A 23 -18.25 3.39 -6.59
CA SER A 23 -18.15 4.83 -6.38
C SER A 23 -16.69 5.29 -6.47
N LYS A 24 -16.47 6.53 -6.91
CA LYS A 24 -15.15 7.17 -6.86
C LYS A 24 -14.56 7.13 -5.44
N HIS A 25 -15.41 7.27 -4.42
CA HIS A 25 -15.00 7.27 -3.03
C HIS A 25 -14.45 5.91 -2.58
N ASP A 26 -15.09 4.81 -2.98
CA ASP A 26 -14.62 3.46 -2.64
C ASP A 26 -13.25 3.18 -3.28
N LEU A 27 -13.07 3.60 -4.53
CA LEU A 27 -11.80 3.46 -5.24
C LEU A 27 -10.68 4.26 -4.58
N VAL A 28 -10.95 5.50 -4.18
CA VAL A 28 -9.97 6.33 -3.47
C VAL A 28 -9.62 5.72 -2.12
N THR A 29 -10.63 5.25 -1.38
CA THR A 29 -10.42 4.67 -0.05
C THR A 29 -9.58 3.39 -0.13
N GLU A 30 -9.89 2.53 -1.10
CA GLU A 30 -9.10 1.33 -1.35
C GLU A 30 -7.67 1.68 -1.79
N ALA A 31 -7.51 2.60 -2.75
CA ALA A 31 -6.19 3.00 -3.22
C ALA A 31 -5.32 3.56 -2.09
N VAL A 32 -5.90 4.40 -1.21
CA VAL A 32 -5.22 4.91 -0.03
C VAL A 32 -4.87 3.78 0.93
N HIS A 33 -5.81 2.87 1.21
CA HIS A 33 -5.56 1.75 2.11
C HIS A 33 -4.44 0.85 1.58
N VAL A 34 -4.51 0.44 0.32
CA VAL A 34 -3.49 -0.38 -0.34
C VAL A 34 -2.15 0.33 -0.35
N PHE A 35 -2.08 1.61 -0.71
CA PHE A 35 -0.82 2.34 -0.73
C PHE A 35 -0.16 2.40 0.66
N LEU A 36 -0.95 2.61 1.71
CA LEU A 36 -0.45 2.69 3.08
C LEU A 36 -0.07 1.32 3.66
N THR A 37 -0.82 0.26 3.33
CA THR A 37 -0.56 -1.10 3.86
C THR A 37 0.48 -1.86 3.07
N GLU A 38 0.57 -1.70 1.75
CA GLU A 38 1.57 -2.36 0.91
C GLU A 38 3.00 -1.93 1.26
N ARG A 39 3.20 -0.66 1.64
CA ARG A 39 4.51 -0.20 2.10
C ARG A 39 4.93 -0.90 3.39
N GLN A 40 4.02 -1.04 4.34
CA GLN A 40 4.27 -1.75 5.59
C GLN A 40 4.52 -3.24 5.32
N ARG A 41 3.68 -3.87 4.49
CA ARG A 41 3.85 -5.29 4.13
C ARG A 41 5.21 -5.56 3.49
N ARG A 42 5.63 -4.75 2.52
CA ARG A 42 6.95 -4.90 1.87
C ARG A 42 8.10 -4.69 2.83
N PHE A 43 7.96 -3.73 3.75
CA PHE A 43 8.96 -3.51 4.79
C PHE A 43 9.07 -4.73 5.72
N ASP A 44 7.94 -5.24 6.20
CA ASP A 44 7.90 -6.41 7.09
C ASP A 44 8.44 -7.66 6.39
N GLU A 45 8.13 -7.85 5.09
CA GLU A 45 8.67 -8.96 4.28
C GLU A 45 10.20 -8.86 4.12
N LEU A 46 10.74 -7.67 3.85
CA LEU A 46 12.18 -7.46 3.75
C LEU A 46 12.86 -7.66 5.11
N LEU A 47 12.27 -7.14 6.18
CA LEU A 47 12.79 -7.29 7.54
C LEU A 47 12.78 -8.76 7.97
N ALA A 48 11.72 -9.50 7.68
CA ALA A 48 11.64 -10.93 7.94
C ALA A 48 12.74 -11.72 7.21
N ARG A 49 13.01 -11.39 5.94
CA ARG A 49 14.11 -12.01 5.18
C ARG A 49 15.47 -11.73 5.80
N THR A 50 15.75 -10.47 6.13
CA THR A 50 17.03 -10.10 6.75
C THR A 50 17.21 -10.78 8.11
N LEU A 51 16.16 -10.82 8.94
CA LEU A 51 16.21 -11.51 10.22
C LEU A 51 16.43 -13.02 10.08
N GLU A 52 15.93 -13.64 9.01
CA GLU A 52 16.12 -15.05 8.73
C GLU A 52 17.52 -15.35 8.18
N GLU A 53 18.03 -14.51 7.28
CA GLU A 53 19.40 -14.59 6.73
C GLU A 53 20.46 -14.37 7.82
N ASP A 54 20.25 -13.38 8.69
CA ASP A 54 21.18 -13.02 9.76
C ASP A 54 20.87 -13.72 11.08
N ARG A 55 19.92 -14.67 11.11
CA ARG A 55 19.45 -15.33 12.33
C ARG A 55 20.59 -15.92 13.16
N GLU A 56 21.55 -16.57 12.50
CA GLU A 56 22.68 -17.21 13.16
C GLU A 56 23.68 -16.18 13.74
N LEU A 57 23.82 -15.02 13.11
CA LEU A 57 24.64 -13.91 13.60
C LEU A 57 23.95 -13.19 14.77
N LEU A 58 22.64 -12.96 14.66
CA LEU A 58 21.82 -12.36 15.72
C LEU A 58 21.75 -13.25 16.97
N ASP A 59 21.59 -14.57 16.80
CA ASP A 59 21.59 -15.54 17.91
C ASP A 59 22.94 -15.58 18.65
N ARG A 60 24.05 -15.30 17.94
CA ARG A 60 25.40 -15.20 18.55
C ARG A 60 25.63 -13.86 19.26
N LEU A 61 25.01 -12.78 18.79
CA LEU A 61 25.13 -11.43 19.35
C LEU A 61 24.22 -11.20 20.56
N ALA A 62 23.13 -11.98 20.68
CA ALA A 62 22.22 -11.97 21.82
C ALA A 62 22.74 -12.73 23.06
N LYS A 63 23.92 -13.35 22.97
CA LYS A 63 24.65 -13.98 24.09
C LYS A 63 25.73 -13.06 24.64
#